data_AF-A0A7V3G041-F1
#
_entry.id   AF-A0A7V3G041-F1
#
_cell.length_a   1.000
_cell.length_b   1.000
_cell.length_c   1.000
_cell.angle_alpha   90.00
_cell.angle_beta   90.00
_cell.angle_gamma   90.00
#
_symmetry.space_group_name_H-M   'P 1'
#
loop_
_entity.id
_entity.type
_entity.pdbx_description
1 polymer ?
#
loop_
_entity_poly.entity_id
_entity_poly.type
_entity_poly.pdbx_seq_one_letter_code
_entity_poly.pdbx_strand_id
1 'polypeptide(L)' 'MSSANEALQAQQQRLNEFFRLLPLTLEIAGLPKSELGKPFTEGQLEVRILTIKTAYKLARQLVLEVMRG' A
#
# COMPACT_ATOMS: atom_id res chain seq x y z
N MET A 1 -11.18 -4.76 -29.89
CA MET A 1 -9.80 -4.62 -29.36
C MET A 1 -9.60 -3.37 -28.46
N SER A 2 -10.52 -2.39 -28.41
CA SER A 2 -10.39 -1.19 -27.54
C SER A 2 -10.50 -1.49 -26.04
N SER A 3 -11.47 -2.33 -25.63
CA SER A 3 -11.78 -2.57 -24.21
C SER A 3 -10.65 -3.26 -23.41
N ALA A 4 -9.91 -4.16 -24.05
CA ALA A 4 -8.77 -4.83 -23.41
C ALA A 4 -7.63 -3.84 -23.11
N ASN A 5 -7.41 -2.88 -24.00
CA ASN A 5 -6.37 -1.86 -23.85
C ASN A 5 -6.73 -0.85 -22.74
N GLU A 6 -8.01 -0.47 -22.65
CA GLU A 6 -8.53 0.38 -21.56
C GLU A 6 -8.38 -0.29 -20.19
N ALA A 7 -8.69 -1.59 -20.09
CA ALA A 7 -8.51 -2.35 -18.86
C ALA A 7 -7.04 -2.40 -18.41
N LEU A 8 -6.11 -2.57 -19.36
CA LEU A 8 -4.68 -2.56 -19.11
C LEU A 8 -4.19 -1.20 -18.62
N GLN A 9 -4.65 -0.11 -19.25
CA GLN A 9 -4.30 1.26 -18.82
C GLN A 9 -4.81 1.55 -17.41
N ALA A 10 -6.05 1.18 -17.10
CA ALA A 10 -6.62 1.35 -15.76
C ALA A 10 -5.86 0.54 -14.70
N GLN A 11 -5.40 -0.68 -15.04
CA GLN A 11 -4.55 -1.47 -14.16
C GLN A 11 -3.20 -0.80 -13.90
N GLN A 12 -2.56 -0.28 -14.95
CA GLN A 12 -1.28 0.43 -14.82
C GLN A 12 -1.42 1.69 -13.97
N GLN A 13 -2.51 2.44 -14.12
CA GLN A 13 -2.81 3.62 -13.30
C GLN A 13 -2.94 3.26 -11.82
N ARG A 14 -3.69 2.19 -11.49
CA ARG A 14 -3.84 1.71 -10.11
C ARG A 14 -2.51 1.25 -9.50
N LEU A 15 -1.66 0.56 -10.28
CA LEU A 15 -0.32 0.18 -9.83
C LEU A 15 0.55 1.40 -9.54
N ASN A 16 0.54 2.40 -10.43
CA ASN A 16 1.30 3.62 -10.24
C ASN A 16 0.82 4.41 -9.00
N GLU A 17 -0.50 4.49 -8.78
CA GLU A 17 -1.09 5.11 -7.57
C GLU A 17 -0.62 4.37 -6.31
N PHE A 18 -0.68 3.04 -6.32
CA PHE A 18 -0.19 2.21 -5.21
C PHE A 18 1.28 2.49 -4.89
N PHE A 19 2.17 2.45 -5.89
CA PHE A 19 3.60 2.71 -5.68
C PHE A 19 3.88 4.12 -5.15
N ARG A 20 3.13 5.13 -5.58
CA ARG A 20 3.27 6.50 -5.08
C ARG A 20 2.84 6.65 -3.62
N LEU A 21 1.84 5.87 -3.19
CA LEU A 21 1.34 5.87 -1.81
C LEU A 21 2.15 4.98 -0.86
N LEU A 22 3.04 4.12 -1.36
CA LEU A 22 3.81 3.21 -0.51
C LEU A 22 4.63 3.91 0.60
N PRO A 23 5.36 5.01 0.35
CA PRO A 23 6.11 5.68 1.42
C PRO A 23 5.21 6.13 2.58
N LEU A 24 4.14 6.86 2.28
CA LEU A 24 3.16 7.30 3.28
C LEU A 24 2.48 6.13 3.98
N THR A 25 2.16 5.06 3.24
CA THR A 25 1.58 3.83 3.77
C THR A 25 2.51 3.19 4.80
N LEU A 26 3.82 3.09 4.52
CA LEU A 26 4.79 2.48 5.43
C LEU A 26 5.05 3.34 6.67
N GLU A 27 5.06 4.67 6.51
CA GLU A 27 5.15 5.61 7.65
C GLU A 27 3.94 5.48 8.58
N ILE A 28 2.71 5.44 8.05
CA ILE A 28 1.50 5.22 8.84
C ILE A 28 1.51 3.83 9.51
N ALA A 29 2.01 2.80 8.82
CA ALA A 29 2.04 1.45 9.34
C ALA A 29 2.98 1.30 10.55
N GLY A 30 4.05 2.10 10.64
CA GLY A 30 4.95 2.13 11.80
C GLY A 30 5.60 0.80 12.15
N LEU A 31 5.69 -0.15 11.21
CA LEU A 31 6.12 -1.51 11.49
C LEU A 31 7.64 -1.59 11.72
N PRO A 32 8.11 -2.34 12.75
CA PRO A 32 9.53 -2.50 12.99
C PRO A 32 10.21 -3.23 11.82
N LYS A 33 11.49 -2.95 11.60
CA LYS A 33 12.30 -3.73 10.64
C LYS A 33 12.63 -5.10 11.24
N SER A 34 12.94 -6.07 10.38
CA SER A 34 13.45 -7.37 10.83
C SER A 34 14.83 -7.17 11.44
N GLU A 35 15.09 -7.81 12.57
CA GLU A 35 16.44 -7.90 13.13
C GLU A 35 17.27 -8.91 12.31
N LEU A 36 18.60 -8.71 12.27
CA LEU A 36 19.51 -9.61 11.58
C LEU A 36 19.45 -11.00 12.22
N GLY A 37 19.28 -12.04 11.40
CA GLY A 37 19.20 -13.43 11.85
C GLY A 37 17.89 -13.81 12.57
N LYS A 38 16.90 -12.91 12.63
CA LYS A 38 15.58 -13.18 13.22
C LYS A 38 14.48 -12.95 12.18
N PRO A 39 14.23 -13.91 11.28
CA PRO A 39 13.13 -13.79 10.33
C PRO A 39 11.79 -13.78 11.07
N PHE A 40 10.80 -13.10 10.49
CA PHE A 40 9.45 -13.14 11.01
C PHE A 40 8.83 -14.52 10.82
N THR A 41 8.02 -14.95 11.78
CA THR A 41 7.15 -16.12 11.63
C THR A 41 5.98 -15.82 10.70
N GLU A 42 5.27 -16.85 10.24
CA GLU A 42 4.08 -16.70 9.39
C GLU A 42 3.03 -15.79 10.04
N GLY A 43 2.66 -16.03 11.30
CA GLY A 43 1.70 -15.17 12.01
C GLY A 43 2.17 -13.72 12.17
N GLN A 44 3.49 -13.50 12.34
CA GLN A 44 4.03 -12.14 12.36
C GLN A 44 3.92 -11.47 10.98
N LEU A 45 4.16 -12.21 9.90
CA LEU A 45 3.98 -11.70 8.54
C LEU A 45 2.51 -11.39 8.23
N GLU A 46 1.57 -12.22 8.67
CA GLU A 46 0.13 -11.98 8.52
C GLU A 46 -0.31 -10.68 9.21
N VAL A 47 0.13 -10.47 10.45
CA VAL A 47 -0.13 -9.21 11.18
C VAL A 47 0.41 -8.02 10.39
N ARG A 48 1.65 -8.11 9.90
CA ARG A 48 2.26 -7.04 9.09
C ARG A 48 1.47 -6.76 7.81
N ILE A 49 1.00 -7.80 7.11
CA ILE A 49 0.16 -7.65 5.90
C ILE A 49 -1.13 -6.91 6.25
N LEU A 50 -1.81 -7.30 7.34
CA LEU A 50 -3.04 -6.64 7.78
C LEU A 50 -2.79 -5.17 8.14
N THR A 51 -1.71 -4.87 8.87
CA THR A 51 -1.33 -3.50 9.22
C THR A 51 -1.08 -2.65 7.97
N ILE A 52 -0.31 -3.15 6.99
CA ILE A 52 -0.04 -2.43 5.73
C ILE A 52 -1.33 -2.19 4.95
N LYS A 53 -2.24 -3.16 4.88
CA LYS A 53 -3.55 -2.99 4.21
C LYS A 53 -4.38 -1.88 4.86
N THR A 54 -4.42 -1.83 6.19
CA THR A 54 -5.13 -0.77 6.91
C THR A 54 -4.46 0.58 6.71
N ALA A 55 -3.13 0.65 6.80
CA ALA A 55 -2.37 1.88 6.57
C ALA A 55 -2.54 2.42 5.15
N TYR A 56 -2.62 1.55 4.14
CA TYR A 56 -2.86 1.98 2.75
C TYR A 56 -4.22 2.67 2.58
N LYS A 57 -5.26 2.13 3.22
CA LYS A 57 -6.60 2.76 3.21
C LYS A 57 -6.56 4.15 3.83
N LEU A 58 -5.88 4.29 4.97
CA LEU A 58 -5.72 5.57 5.67
C LEU A 58 -4.88 6.56 4.85
N ALA A 59 -3.76 6.13 4.26
CA ALA A 59 -2.93 6.97 3.40
C ALA A 59 -3.74 7.53 2.21
N ARG A 60 -4.54 6.67 1.58
CA ARG A 60 -5.40 7.06 0.46
C ARG A 60 -6.51 8.01 0.89
N GLN A 61 -7.13 7.77 2.05
CA GLN A 61 -8.12 8.68 2.63
C GLN A 61 -7.51 10.07 2.91
N LEU A 62 -6.33 10.11 3.54
CA LEU A 62 -5.62 11.35 3.83
C LEU A 62 -5.33 12.16 2.57
N VAL A 63 -4.83 11.53 1.50
CA VAL A 63 -4.58 12.23 0.24
C VAL A 63 -5.87 12.82 -0.34
N LEU A 64 -6.97 12.07 -0.33
CA LEU A 64 -8.26 12.57 -0.81
C LEU A 64 -8.80 13.73 0.06
N GLU A 65 -8.58 13.68 1.37
CA GLU A 65 -8.95 14.77 2.29
C GLU A 65 -8.12 16.03 2.02
N VAL A 66 -6.79 15.90 1.86
CA VAL A 66 -5.88 17.00 1.53
C VAL A 66 -6.21 17.63 0.18
N MET A 67 -6.57 16.83 -0.83
CA MET A 67 -6.93 17.34 -2.16
C MET A 67 -8.28 18.05 -2.21
N ARG A 68 -9.16 17.82 -1.22
CA ARG A 68 -10.47 18.48 -1.12
C ARG A 68 -10.43 19.76 -0.28
N GLY A 69 -9.38 19.93 0.54
CA GLY A 69 -9.09 21.18 1.26
C GLY A 69 -8.52 22.24 0.33
#